data_AF-A0A397A9J2-F1
#
_entry.id   AF-A0A397A9J2-F1
#
_cell.length_a   1.000
_cell.length_b   1.000
_cell.length_c   1.000
_cell.angle_alpha   90.00
_cell.angle_beta   90.00
_cell.angle_gamma   90.00
#
_symmetry.space_group_name_H-M   'P 1'
#
loop_
_entity.id
_entity.type
_entity.pdbx_description
1 polymer ?
#
loop_
_entity_poly.entity_id
_entity_poly.type
_entity_poly.pdbx_seq_one_letter_code
_entity_poly.pdbx_strand_id
1 'polypeptide(L)'
;MSTSFTMFLISFFTIWNTWFPYVWFATTYDVDDVLYRVGTFGEMVGILMISDGIAHNITEVVVGYIVLRFFHAVFFRLRAAYEDPARRAVNLKHSILSTLVMVCWYFQQSFSSTYVSQVGGFAVLACCDLAYPYVAQRSTAPAGRTKYHAHHVSDRYSEFTTMVFGESILSLSHATVLKSATAFNGEAISTCIASMVLLFVLWWIYVLVPFGQILHDNPTLTYVVAYGHFFIHAPLAAFASGIYIMGLATQAGDSSHGSSHGRRLDGDDTLAISVDTAAYVISMSITMLFVSIPLILSLPHKILLRNALASVVLNVIAATAPGHVTVSTLMWLFCLPVVAVLGIVLMTYRKTVPGLGSPST
;
A
#
# COMPACT_ATOMS: atom_id res chain seq x y z
N MET A 1 9.21 2.79 18.66
CA MET A 1 8.12 3.10 17.71
C MET A 1 8.52 4.10 16.62
N SER A 2 9.12 5.27 16.92
CA SER A 2 9.44 6.29 15.90
C SER A 2 10.37 5.81 14.78
N THR A 3 11.42 5.05 15.10
CA THR A 3 12.38 4.54 14.10
C THR A 3 11.75 3.48 13.19
N SER A 4 11.05 2.49 13.75
CA SER A 4 10.40 1.41 12.99
C SER A 4 9.30 1.94 12.06
N PHE A 5 8.51 2.92 12.52
CA PHE A 5 7.52 3.59 11.69
C PHE A 5 8.17 4.36 10.53
N THR A 6 9.26 5.07 10.80
CA THR A 6 10.02 5.79 9.76
C THR A 6 10.59 4.81 8.72
N MET A 7 11.18 3.69 9.16
CA MET A 7 11.67 2.65 8.27
C MET A 7 10.56 2.04 7.43
N PHE A 8 9.40 1.74 8.03
CA PHE A 8 8.23 1.26 7.29
C PHE A 8 7.81 2.26 6.19
N LEU A 9 7.71 3.55 6.52
CA LEU A 9 7.34 4.58 5.54
C LEU A 9 8.36 4.68 4.42
N ILE A 10 9.66 4.65 4.73
CA ILE A 10 10.73 4.67 3.74
C ILE A 10 10.65 3.45 2.82
N SER A 11 10.54 2.25 3.38
CA SER A 11 10.47 1.00 2.61
C SER A 11 9.20 0.92 1.77
N PHE A 12 8.05 1.26 2.35
CA PHE A 12 6.78 1.25 1.61
C PHE A 12 6.77 2.32 0.51
N PHE A 13 7.25 3.53 0.77
CA PHE A 13 7.43 4.55 -0.27
C PHE A 13 8.33 4.04 -1.39
N THR A 14 9.44 3.42 -1.03
CA THR A 14 10.43 2.86 -1.96
C THR A 14 9.79 1.81 -2.88
N ILE A 15 8.91 0.94 -2.39
CA ILE A 15 8.20 -0.03 -3.25
C ILE A 15 7.04 0.63 -4.01
N TRP A 16 6.24 1.46 -3.37
CA TRP A 16 5.06 2.07 -3.99
C TRP A 16 5.42 3.02 -5.13
N ASN A 17 6.50 3.78 -4.97
CA ASN A 17 6.95 4.78 -5.93
C ASN A 17 7.59 4.18 -7.18
N THR A 18 7.96 2.90 -7.19
CA THR A 18 8.38 2.23 -8.44
C THR A 18 7.20 1.91 -9.33
N TRP A 19 6.10 1.43 -8.73
CA TRP A 19 4.86 1.08 -9.41
C TRP A 19 4.11 2.32 -9.94
N PHE A 20 4.14 3.42 -9.18
CA PHE A 20 3.33 4.61 -9.50
C PHE A 20 3.60 5.20 -10.91
N PRO A 21 4.85 5.53 -11.30
CA PRO A 21 5.15 6.03 -12.65
C PRO A 21 4.79 5.05 -13.77
N TYR A 22 5.01 3.75 -13.54
CA TYR A 22 4.71 2.68 -14.48
C TYR A 22 3.22 2.67 -14.84
N VAL A 23 2.35 2.68 -13.83
CA VAL A 23 0.89 2.64 -14.04
C VAL A 23 0.41 3.86 -14.81
N TRP A 24 0.89 5.06 -14.47
CA TRP A 24 0.49 6.27 -15.19
C TRP A 24 1.00 6.29 -16.63
N PHE A 25 2.19 5.78 -16.90
CA PHE A 25 2.68 5.63 -18.27
C PHE A 25 1.80 4.66 -19.06
N ALA A 26 1.59 3.46 -18.52
CA ALA A 26 0.89 2.42 -19.23
C ALA A 26 -0.61 2.72 -19.40
N THR A 27 -1.24 3.56 -18.56
CA THR A 27 -2.63 3.98 -18.77
C THR A 27 -2.75 5.12 -19.79
N THR A 28 -1.66 5.86 -20.01
CA THR A 28 -1.59 6.93 -21.02
C THR A 28 -1.42 6.36 -22.42
N TYR A 29 -0.53 5.38 -22.58
CA TYR A 29 -0.11 4.88 -23.89
C TYR A 29 -0.67 3.50 -24.25
N ASP A 30 -0.98 2.66 -23.26
CA ASP A 30 -1.61 1.33 -23.43
C ASP A 30 -0.96 0.47 -24.54
N VAL A 31 0.37 0.45 -24.57
CA VAL A 31 1.16 -0.25 -25.56
C VAL A 31 1.49 -1.65 -25.06
N ASP A 32 1.37 -2.67 -25.90
CA ASP A 32 1.77 -4.05 -25.59
C ASP A 32 2.65 -4.65 -26.70
N ASP A 33 3.84 -4.09 -26.87
CA ASP A 33 4.83 -4.59 -27.82
C ASP A 33 6.10 -5.13 -27.13
N VAL A 34 7.01 -5.68 -27.93
CA VAL A 34 8.25 -6.30 -27.44
C VAL A 34 9.12 -5.33 -26.64
N LEU A 35 9.27 -4.08 -27.08
CA LEU A 35 10.12 -3.10 -26.38
C LEU A 35 9.48 -2.67 -25.06
N TYR A 36 8.15 -2.55 -25.01
CA TYR A 36 7.41 -2.32 -23.77
C TYR A 36 7.63 -3.47 -22.77
N ARG A 37 7.57 -4.72 -23.24
CA ARG A 37 7.81 -5.91 -22.40
C ARG A 37 9.26 -6.00 -21.92
N VAL A 38 10.25 -5.65 -22.76
CA VAL A 38 11.66 -5.57 -22.36
C VAL A 38 11.89 -4.48 -21.31
N GLY A 39 11.28 -3.30 -21.50
CA GLY A 39 11.29 -2.23 -20.50
C GLY A 39 10.72 -2.70 -19.16
N THR A 40 9.54 -3.33 -19.21
CA THR A 40 8.86 -3.90 -18.03
C THR A 40 9.71 -4.96 -17.33
N PHE A 41 10.37 -5.85 -18.08
CA PHE A 41 11.28 -6.85 -17.50
C PHE A 41 12.44 -6.19 -16.76
N GLY A 42 13.02 -5.12 -17.32
CA GLY A 42 14.06 -4.35 -16.63
C GLY A 42 13.57 -3.67 -15.36
N GLU A 43 12.32 -3.16 -15.34
CA GLU A 43 11.69 -2.67 -14.11
C GLU A 43 11.47 -3.77 -13.08
N MET A 44 11.07 -4.97 -13.50
CA MET A 44 10.94 -6.15 -12.63
C MET A 44 12.27 -6.54 -11.97
N VAL A 45 13.38 -6.47 -12.72
CA VAL A 45 14.72 -6.67 -12.15
C VAL A 45 15.04 -5.59 -11.11
N GLY A 46 14.73 -4.33 -11.41
CA GLY A 46 14.96 -3.22 -10.49
C GLY A 46 14.18 -3.35 -9.17
N ILE A 47 12.88 -3.69 -9.23
CA ILE A 47 12.06 -3.89 -8.01
C ILE A 47 12.48 -5.14 -7.22
N LEU A 48 12.99 -6.18 -7.87
CA LEU A 48 13.56 -7.34 -7.19
C LEU A 48 14.79 -6.94 -6.36
N MET A 49 15.71 -6.16 -6.94
CA MET A 49 16.88 -5.65 -6.22
C MET A 49 16.49 -4.72 -5.07
N ILE A 50 15.47 -3.89 -5.25
CA ILE A 50 14.92 -3.03 -4.19
C ILE A 50 14.39 -3.87 -3.04
N SER A 51 13.62 -4.91 -3.35
CA SER A 51 12.99 -5.76 -2.34
C SER A 51 14.04 -6.50 -1.51
N ASP A 52 15.07 -7.04 -2.16
CA ASP A 52 16.20 -7.69 -1.51
C ASP A 52 17.02 -6.70 -0.64
N GLY A 53 17.32 -5.53 -1.21
CA GLY A 53 18.08 -4.49 -0.53
C GLY A 53 17.41 -3.93 0.74
N ILE A 54 16.07 -3.94 0.82
CA ILE A 54 15.34 -3.57 2.05
C ILE A 54 15.70 -4.50 3.22
N ALA A 55 15.95 -5.79 2.94
CA ALA A 55 16.30 -6.77 3.96
C ALA A 55 17.80 -6.82 4.26
N HIS A 56 18.65 -6.57 3.25
CA HIS A 56 20.08 -6.86 3.36
C HIS A 56 20.98 -5.61 3.25
N ASN A 57 20.76 -4.75 2.26
CA ASN A 57 21.67 -3.64 1.98
C ASN A 57 20.99 -2.47 1.25
N ILE A 58 20.96 -1.29 1.88
CA ILE A 58 20.37 -0.07 1.31
C ILE A 58 21.05 0.35 -0.02
N THR A 59 22.31 -0.02 -0.23
CA THR A 59 23.00 0.27 -1.50
C THR A 59 22.31 -0.44 -2.68
N GLU A 60 21.83 -1.67 -2.48
CA GLU A 60 21.10 -2.44 -3.50
C GLU A 60 19.76 -1.78 -3.82
N VAL A 61 19.12 -1.14 -2.84
CA VAL A 61 17.89 -0.34 -3.05
C VAL A 61 18.14 0.78 -4.05
N VAL A 62 19.23 1.53 -3.88
CA VAL A 62 19.57 2.65 -4.78
C VAL A 62 19.92 2.14 -6.17
N VAL A 63 20.70 1.05 -6.27
CA VAL A 63 21.05 0.45 -7.57
C VAL A 63 19.79 -0.07 -8.27
N GLY A 64 18.91 -0.77 -7.57
CA GLY A 64 17.64 -1.25 -8.11
C GLY A 64 16.74 -0.11 -8.61
N TYR A 65 16.70 1.01 -7.88
CA TYR A 65 16.05 2.24 -8.32
C TYR A 65 16.63 2.80 -9.62
N ILE A 66 17.95 2.86 -9.72
CA ILE A 66 18.64 3.35 -10.93
C ILE A 66 18.31 2.44 -12.13
N VAL A 67 18.39 1.12 -11.96
CA VAL A 67 18.04 0.15 -12.99
C VAL A 67 16.59 0.36 -13.45
N LEU A 68 15.65 0.39 -12.50
CA LEU A 68 14.23 0.57 -12.79
C LEU A 68 13.97 1.87 -13.57
N ARG A 69 14.52 2.99 -13.10
CA ARG A 69 14.31 4.30 -13.73
C ARG A 69 15.02 4.43 -15.08
N PHE A 70 16.15 3.75 -15.27
CA PHE A 70 16.82 3.68 -16.56
C PHE A 70 15.94 3.00 -17.60
N PHE A 71 15.39 1.82 -17.30
CA PHE A 71 14.51 1.10 -18.22
C PHE A 71 13.24 1.89 -18.51
N HIS A 72 12.60 2.46 -17.49
CA HIS A 72 11.44 3.35 -17.64
C HIS A 72 11.78 4.58 -18.51
N ALA A 73 12.94 5.21 -18.32
CA ALA A 73 13.34 6.37 -19.13
C ALA A 73 13.56 5.99 -20.59
N VAL A 74 14.30 4.91 -20.87
CA VAL A 74 14.73 4.51 -22.22
C VAL A 74 13.57 3.91 -23.02
N PHE A 75 12.93 2.87 -22.48
CA PHE A 75 11.94 2.08 -23.23
C PHE A 75 10.57 2.74 -23.25
N PHE A 76 10.21 3.54 -22.23
CA PHE A 76 8.90 4.14 -22.15
C PHE A 76 8.95 5.61 -22.56
N ARG A 77 9.66 6.46 -21.82
CA ARG A 77 9.58 7.92 -22.01
C ARG A 77 10.33 8.42 -23.24
N LEU A 78 11.57 8.02 -23.47
CA LEU A 78 12.33 8.46 -24.66
C LEU A 78 11.72 7.91 -25.95
N ARG A 79 11.22 6.67 -25.90
CA ARG A 79 10.48 6.08 -27.01
C ARG A 79 9.17 6.82 -27.29
N ALA A 80 8.35 7.07 -26.27
CA ALA A 80 7.14 7.87 -26.42
C ALA A 80 7.44 9.29 -26.92
N ALA A 81 8.60 9.87 -26.58
CA ALA A 81 9.02 11.14 -27.12
C ALA A 81 9.32 11.11 -28.64
N TYR A 82 9.71 9.95 -29.17
CA TYR A 82 9.93 9.74 -30.59
C TYR A 82 8.61 9.46 -31.35
N GLU A 83 7.77 8.59 -30.80
CA GLU A 83 6.53 8.12 -31.45
C GLU A 83 5.33 9.09 -31.29
N ASP A 84 5.37 9.99 -30.30
CA ASP A 84 4.32 10.99 -30.06
C ASP A 84 4.90 12.42 -30.08
N PRO A 85 5.09 13.01 -31.28
CA PRO A 85 5.68 14.34 -31.44
C PRO A 85 4.91 15.43 -30.69
N ALA A 86 3.59 15.30 -30.56
CA ALA A 86 2.75 16.27 -29.87
C ALA A 86 3.09 16.36 -28.37
N ARG A 87 3.49 15.24 -27.74
CA ARG A 87 3.85 15.18 -26.32
C ARG A 87 5.34 14.93 -26.08
N ARG A 88 6.17 15.11 -27.11
CA ARG A 88 7.64 14.93 -27.05
C ARG A 88 8.31 15.72 -25.93
N ALA A 89 7.94 17.00 -25.78
CA ALA A 89 8.51 17.86 -24.74
C ALA A 89 8.21 17.35 -23.32
N VAL A 90 7.00 16.85 -23.08
CA VAL A 90 6.58 16.30 -21.78
C VAL A 90 7.42 15.08 -21.42
N ASN A 91 7.56 14.16 -22.38
CA ASN A 91 8.27 12.90 -22.17
C ASN A 91 9.78 13.08 -21.99
N LEU A 92 10.42 13.94 -22.81
CA LEU A 92 11.83 14.28 -22.63
C LEU A 92 12.08 14.92 -21.26
N LYS A 93 11.22 15.86 -20.85
CA LYS A 93 11.34 16.50 -19.54
C LYS A 93 11.14 15.52 -18.40
N HIS A 94 10.21 14.57 -18.55
CA HIS A 94 10.03 13.45 -17.61
C HIS A 94 11.33 12.66 -17.44
N SER A 95 11.95 12.24 -18.55
CA SER A 95 13.22 11.49 -18.52
C SER A 95 14.34 12.31 -17.87
N ILE A 96 14.50 13.59 -18.25
CA ILE A 96 15.56 14.45 -17.71
C ILE A 96 15.39 14.65 -16.20
N LEU A 97 14.19 15.02 -15.75
CA LEU A 97 13.95 15.24 -14.32
C LEU A 97 14.10 13.96 -13.51
N SER A 98 13.62 12.82 -14.02
CA SER A 98 13.81 11.52 -13.38
C SER A 98 15.29 11.18 -13.24
N THR A 99 16.10 11.39 -14.28
CA THR A 99 17.55 11.15 -14.23
C THR A 99 18.24 12.07 -13.23
N LEU A 100 17.87 13.36 -13.17
CA LEU A 100 18.41 14.30 -12.19
C LEU A 100 18.10 13.85 -10.75
N VAL A 101 16.87 13.42 -10.49
CA VAL A 101 16.47 12.88 -9.18
C VAL A 101 17.28 11.62 -8.84
N MET A 102 17.54 10.72 -9.79
CA MET A 102 18.38 9.54 -9.56
C MET A 102 19.83 9.90 -9.22
N VAL A 103 20.40 10.90 -9.89
CA VAL A 103 21.74 11.42 -9.57
C VAL A 103 21.74 11.97 -8.14
N CYS A 104 20.71 12.73 -7.75
CA CYS A 104 20.58 13.23 -6.39
C CYS A 104 20.43 12.11 -5.35
N TRP A 105 19.70 11.04 -5.64
CA TRP A 105 19.60 9.87 -4.76
C TRP A 105 20.95 9.19 -4.55
N TYR A 106 21.73 9.04 -5.63
CA TYR A 106 23.08 8.48 -5.54
C TYR A 106 23.99 9.34 -4.64
N PHE A 107 23.99 10.67 -4.82
CA PHE A 107 24.75 11.59 -3.98
C PHE A 107 24.29 11.54 -2.52
N GLN A 108 22.98 11.57 -2.28
CA GLN A 108 22.42 11.48 -0.94
C GLN A 108 22.90 10.21 -0.23
N GLN A 109 22.86 9.05 -0.89
CA GLN A 109 23.30 7.79 -0.30
C GLN A 109 24.81 7.75 -0.06
N SER A 110 25.61 8.32 -0.97
CA SER A 110 27.07 8.25 -0.92
C SER A 110 27.68 9.20 0.12
N PHE A 111 27.05 10.34 0.36
CA PHE A 111 27.62 11.43 1.17
C PHE A 111 26.90 11.68 2.51
N SER A 112 25.71 11.11 2.71
CA SER A 112 24.95 11.30 3.95
C SER A 112 25.38 10.33 5.06
N SER A 113 26.11 10.83 6.04
CA SER A 113 26.65 10.02 7.15
C SER A 113 25.81 10.04 8.43
N THR A 114 24.93 11.03 8.62
CA THR A 114 24.13 11.17 9.85
C THR A 114 22.68 10.74 9.65
N TYR A 115 22.02 10.23 10.69
CA TYR A 115 20.60 9.87 10.63
C TYR A 115 19.72 11.05 10.18
N VAL A 116 19.99 12.25 10.71
CA VAL A 116 19.23 13.47 10.36
C VAL A 116 19.42 13.84 8.89
N SER A 117 20.65 13.77 8.37
CA SER A 117 20.90 14.04 6.95
C SER A 117 20.27 12.96 6.05
N GLN A 118 20.25 11.69 6.48
CA GLN A 118 19.64 10.58 5.74
C GLN A 118 18.13 10.75 5.63
N VAL A 119 17.43 10.92 6.75
CA VAL A 119 15.97 11.10 6.78
C VAL A 119 15.57 12.42 6.13
N GLY A 120 16.28 13.52 6.42
CA GLY A 120 15.99 14.83 5.84
C GLY A 120 16.17 14.86 4.32
N GLY A 121 17.30 14.35 3.82
CA GLY A 121 17.53 14.27 2.38
C GLY A 121 16.63 13.25 1.68
N PHE A 122 16.27 12.15 2.33
CA PHE A 122 15.23 11.24 1.83
C PHE A 122 13.90 11.99 1.67
N ALA A 123 13.44 12.73 2.68
CA ALA A 123 12.18 13.46 2.61
C ALA A 123 12.19 14.50 1.48
N VAL A 124 13.28 15.23 1.29
CA VAL A 124 13.44 16.20 0.19
C VAL A 124 13.40 15.50 -1.17
N LEU A 125 14.16 14.42 -1.33
CA LEU A 125 14.22 13.72 -2.62
C LEU A 125 12.95 12.95 -2.94
N ALA A 126 12.27 12.38 -1.94
CA ALA A 126 10.94 11.79 -2.09
C ALA A 126 9.93 12.85 -2.57
N CYS A 127 9.97 14.06 -2.01
CA CYS A 127 9.15 15.18 -2.49
C CYS A 127 9.49 15.54 -3.95
N CYS A 128 10.78 15.59 -4.31
CA CYS A 128 11.21 15.82 -5.69
C CYS A 128 10.72 14.72 -6.64
N ASP A 129 10.77 13.46 -6.22
CA ASP A 129 10.35 12.29 -6.99
C ASP A 129 8.83 12.30 -7.22
N LEU A 130 8.04 12.69 -6.21
CA LEU A 130 6.61 12.88 -6.37
C LEU A 130 6.24 14.12 -7.20
N ALA A 131 7.06 15.18 -7.14
CA ALA A 131 6.78 16.45 -7.79
C ALA A 131 7.17 16.50 -9.27
N TYR A 132 8.23 15.78 -9.69
CA TYR A 132 8.72 15.91 -11.06
C TYR A 132 7.68 15.56 -12.15
N PRO A 133 6.74 14.61 -11.97
CA PRO A 133 5.73 14.34 -12.98
C PRO A 133 4.79 15.53 -13.17
N TYR A 134 4.40 16.17 -12.06
CA TYR A 134 3.58 17.37 -12.07
C TYR A 134 4.33 18.55 -12.71
N VAL A 135 5.61 18.75 -12.35
CA VAL A 135 6.45 19.81 -12.93
C VAL A 135 6.63 19.61 -14.44
N ALA A 136 6.89 18.37 -14.87
CA ALA A 136 7.01 18.01 -16.27
C ALA A 136 5.73 18.38 -17.03
N GLN A 137 4.56 18.00 -16.50
CA GLN A 137 3.26 18.25 -17.13
C GLN A 137 2.87 19.73 -17.15
N ARG A 138 3.02 20.44 -16.03
CA ARG A 138 2.56 21.85 -15.90
C ARG A 138 3.38 22.79 -16.79
N SER A 139 4.69 22.59 -16.83
CA SER A 139 5.58 23.44 -17.63
C SER A 139 5.49 23.18 -19.14
N THR A 140 4.86 22.09 -19.54
CA THR A 140 4.60 21.73 -20.94
C THR A 140 3.10 21.77 -21.26
N ALA A 141 2.30 22.42 -20.41
CA ALA A 141 0.85 22.56 -20.56
C ALA A 141 0.37 23.07 -21.94
N PRO A 142 1.10 23.91 -22.70
CA PRO A 142 0.71 24.27 -24.06
C PRO A 142 0.62 23.09 -25.04
N ALA A 143 1.32 21.97 -24.76
CA ALA A 143 1.33 20.76 -25.58
C ALA A 143 0.11 19.83 -25.33
N GLY A 144 -0.80 20.22 -24.43
CA GLY A 144 -1.97 19.42 -24.05
C GLY A 144 -1.71 18.52 -22.85
N ARG A 145 -2.79 18.22 -22.09
CA ARG A 145 -2.72 17.28 -20.96
C ARG A 145 -2.48 15.86 -21.49
N THR A 146 -1.67 15.07 -20.79
CA THR A 146 -1.60 13.63 -21.01
C THR A 146 -2.99 13.04 -20.86
N LYS A 147 -3.45 12.35 -21.91
CA LYS A 147 -4.74 11.65 -21.91
C LYS A 147 -4.56 10.37 -21.11
N TYR A 148 -5.55 9.99 -20.32
CA TYR A 148 -5.56 8.72 -19.60
C TYR A 148 -6.97 8.17 -19.58
N HIS A 149 -7.11 6.85 -19.45
CA HIS A 149 -8.39 6.17 -19.33
C HIS A 149 -8.74 5.98 -17.85
N ALA A 150 -9.76 6.70 -17.36
CA ALA A 150 -10.14 6.71 -15.95
C ALA A 150 -10.44 5.32 -15.37
N HIS A 151 -11.12 4.46 -16.14
CA HIS A 151 -11.41 3.09 -15.72
C HIS A 151 -10.14 2.24 -15.63
N HIS A 152 -9.21 2.31 -16.61
CA HIS A 152 -7.94 1.58 -16.51
C HIS A 152 -7.09 2.04 -15.31
N VAL A 153 -7.14 3.33 -14.94
CA VAL A 153 -6.49 3.79 -13.70
C VAL A 153 -7.12 3.08 -12.51
N SER A 154 -8.44 3.13 -12.39
CA SER A 154 -9.19 2.45 -11.32
C SER A 154 -8.88 0.96 -11.22
N ASP A 155 -8.86 0.26 -12.35
CA ASP A 155 -8.60 -1.17 -12.41
C ASP A 155 -7.20 -1.49 -11.87
N ARG A 156 -6.17 -0.74 -12.28
CA ARG A 156 -4.79 -0.95 -11.82
C ARG A 156 -4.58 -0.63 -10.34
N TYR A 157 -5.24 0.40 -9.82
CA TYR A 157 -5.22 0.68 -8.38
C TYR A 157 -5.90 -0.46 -7.59
N SER A 158 -6.98 -1.03 -8.13
CA SER A 158 -7.67 -2.18 -7.53
C SER A 158 -6.82 -3.46 -7.58
N GLU A 159 -6.11 -3.69 -8.69
CA GLU A 159 -5.14 -4.78 -8.82
C GLU A 159 -4.03 -4.67 -7.76
N PHE A 160 -3.39 -3.49 -7.64
CA PHE A 160 -2.36 -3.27 -6.63
C PHE A 160 -2.90 -3.45 -5.21
N THR A 161 -4.10 -2.94 -4.92
CA THR A 161 -4.76 -3.14 -3.62
C THR A 161 -4.98 -4.62 -3.32
N THR A 162 -5.38 -5.40 -4.32
CA THR A 162 -5.54 -6.86 -4.21
C THR A 162 -4.21 -7.56 -3.96
N MET A 163 -3.10 -7.12 -4.57
CA MET A 163 -1.76 -7.63 -4.26
C MET A 163 -1.36 -7.37 -2.80
N VAL A 164 -1.64 -6.18 -2.26
CA VAL A 164 -1.38 -5.86 -0.84
C VAL A 164 -2.21 -6.74 0.10
N PHE A 165 -3.47 -7.04 -0.25
CA PHE A 165 -4.26 -8.01 0.49
C PHE A 165 -3.68 -9.44 0.39
N GLY A 166 -3.16 -9.84 -0.78
CA GLY A 166 -2.45 -11.11 -0.95
C GLY A 166 -1.25 -11.23 -0.02
N GLU A 167 -0.46 -10.17 0.11
CA GLU A 167 0.69 -10.12 1.04
C GLU A 167 0.26 -10.23 2.50
N SER A 168 -0.92 -9.69 2.84
CA SER A 168 -1.51 -9.86 4.17
C SER A 168 -1.85 -11.32 4.47
N ILE A 169 -2.37 -12.06 3.48
CA ILE A 169 -2.67 -13.50 3.62
C ILE A 169 -1.37 -14.30 3.76
N LEU A 170 -0.34 -13.99 2.96
CA LEU A 170 0.98 -14.63 3.07
C LEU A 170 1.59 -14.40 4.45
N SER A 171 1.57 -13.15 4.92
CA SER A 171 2.02 -12.76 6.25
C SER A 171 1.32 -13.56 7.34
N LEU A 172 -0.01 -13.64 7.31
CA LEU A 172 -0.80 -14.43 8.25
C LEU A 172 -0.43 -15.92 8.20
N SER A 173 -0.21 -16.48 7.01
CA SER A 173 0.18 -17.89 6.86
C SER A 173 1.55 -18.21 7.47
N HIS A 174 2.52 -17.30 7.34
CA HIS A 174 3.85 -17.45 7.92
C HIS A 174 3.84 -17.22 9.45
N ALA A 175 2.93 -16.41 9.94
CA ALA A 175 2.81 -16.06 11.35
C ALA A 175 2.05 -17.08 12.19
N THR A 176 1.30 -18.01 11.59
CA THR A 176 0.37 -18.88 12.34
C THR A 176 0.73 -20.36 12.21
N VAL A 177 0.64 -21.08 13.33
CA VAL A 177 0.82 -22.53 13.40
C VAL A 177 -0.50 -23.15 13.83
N LEU A 178 -1.27 -23.67 12.87
CA LEU A 178 -2.62 -24.17 13.13
C LEU A 178 -2.65 -25.53 13.85
N LYS A 179 -1.59 -26.33 13.68
CA LYS A 179 -1.47 -27.66 14.26
C LYS A 179 -0.05 -27.87 14.78
N SER A 180 0.07 -28.11 16.08
CA SER A 180 1.32 -28.56 16.69
C SER A 180 1.49 -30.07 16.50
N ALA A 181 2.58 -30.65 17.02
CA ALA A 181 2.82 -32.09 16.94
C ALA A 181 1.68 -32.94 17.56
N THR A 182 0.89 -32.37 18.48
CA THR A 182 -0.07 -33.11 19.31
C THR A 182 -1.51 -32.62 19.19
N ALA A 183 -1.77 -31.36 18.86
CA ALA A 183 -3.13 -30.79 18.84
C ALA A 183 -3.30 -29.63 17.84
N PHE A 184 -4.55 -29.30 17.53
CA PHE A 184 -4.89 -28.06 16.81
C PHE A 184 -4.90 -26.86 17.77
N ASN A 185 -4.30 -25.75 17.36
CA ASN A 185 -4.35 -24.50 18.10
C ASN A 185 -5.63 -23.74 17.72
N GLY A 186 -6.67 -23.89 18.55
CA GLY A 186 -7.97 -23.25 18.34
C GLY A 186 -7.92 -21.72 18.36
N GLU A 187 -7.00 -21.13 19.12
CA GLU A 187 -6.79 -19.68 19.17
C GLU A 187 -6.21 -19.16 17.86
N ALA A 188 -5.21 -19.84 17.29
CA ALA A 188 -4.64 -19.53 15.99
C ALA A 188 -5.66 -19.68 14.88
N ILE A 189 -6.45 -20.77 14.86
CA ILE A 189 -7.51 -20.98 13.87
C ILE A 189 -8.53 -19.84 13.93
N SER A 190 -9.02 -19.49 15.12
CA SER A 190 -9.99 -18.41 15.29
C SER A 190 -9.41 -17.05 14.90
N THR A 191 -8.14 -16.78 15.25
CA THR A 191 -7.41 -15.57 14.85
C THR A 191 -7.27 -15.47 13.34
N CYS A 192 -6.98 -16.58 12.64
CA CYS A 192 -6.93 -16.63 11.19
C CYS A 192 -8.29 -16.31 10.57
N ILE A 193 -9.37 -16.90 11.08
CA ILE A 193 -10.73 -16.66 10.59
C ILE A 193 -11.09 -15.18 10.77
N ALA A 194 -10.87 -14.60 11.96
CA ALA A 194 -11.15 -13.20 12.22
C ALA A 194 -10.31 -12.26 11.32
N SER A 195 -9.03 -12.55 11.14
CA SER A 195 -8.15 -11.81 10.23
C SER A 195 -8.66 -11.86 8.78
N MET A 196 -9.11 -13.03 8.32
CA MET A 196 -9.68 -13.18 6.98
C MET A 196 -11.01 -12.43 6.81
N VAL A 197 -11.86 -12.40 7.84
CA VAL A 197 -13.07 -11.58 7.85
C VAL A 197 -12.71 -10.10 7.71
N LEU A 198 -11.74 -9.60 8.48
CA LEU A 198 -11.27 -8.21 8.35
C LEU A 198 -10.74 -7.92 6.94
N LEU A 199 -9.85 -8.77 6.40
CA LEU A 199 -9.31 -8.62 5.05
C LEU A 199 -10.42 -8.55 4.01
N PHE A 200 -11.36 -9.49 4.06
CA PHE A 200 -12.47 -9.56 3.11
C PHE A 200 -13.38 -8.33 3.19
N VAL A 201 -13.69 -7.85 4.39
CA VAL A 201 -14.54 -6.66 4.57
C VAL A 201 -13.82 -5.39 4.11
N LEU A 202 -12.53 -5.22 4.41
CA LEU A 202 -11.75 -4.06 3.95
C LEU A 202 -11.64 -4.05 2.42
N TRP A 203 -11.37 -5.21 1.81
CA TRP A 203 -11.38 -5.38 0.37
C TRP A 203 -12.74 -5.00 -0.23
N TRP A 204 -13.84 -5.49 0.36
CA TRP A 204 -15.20 -5.21 -0.10
C TRP A 204 -15.52 -3.71 -0.03
N ILE A 205 -15.18 -3.04 1.08
CA ILE A 205 -15.37 -1.59 1.23
C ILE A 205 -14.58 -0.84 0.14
N TYR A 206 -13.35 -1.25 -0.15
CA TYR A 206 -12.52 -0.61 -1.17
C TYR A 206 -13.14 -0.74 -2.58
N VAL A 207 -13.52 -1.94 -3.00
CA VAL A 207 -14.07 -2.17 -4.37
C VAL A 207 -15.45 -1.56 -4.59
N LEU A 208 -16.19 -1.23 -3.51
CA LEU A 208 -17.45 -0.49 -3.62
C LEU A 208 -17.26 0.98 -4.04
N VAL A 209 -16.04 1.51 -3.96
CA VAL A 209 -15.75 2.89 -4.35
C VAL A 209 -15.55 2.97 -5.88
N PRO A 210 -16.39 3.72 -6.61
CA PRO A 210 -16.34 3.76 -8.08
C PRO A 210 -15.28 4.76 -8.58
N PHE A 211 -13.99 4.52 -8.27
CA PHE A 211 -12.89 5.44 -8.62
C PHE A 211 -12.86 5.79 -10.12
N GLY A 212 -13.11 4.81 -11.00
CA GLY A 212 -13.16 5.04 -12.45
C GLY A 212 -14.22 6.05 -12.88
N GLN A 213 -15.44 5.90 -12.37
CA GLN A 213 -16.53 6.85 -12.64
C GLN A 213 -16.23 8.24 -12.06
N ILE A 214 -15.69 8.29 -10.84
CA ILE A 214 -15.34 9.56 -10.19
C ILE A 214 -14.28 10.32 -10.99
N LEU A 215 -13.25 9.62 -11.47
CA LEU A 215 -12.19 10.21 -12.29
C LEU A 215 -12.70 10.63 -13.69
N HIS A 216 -13.60 9.84 -14.27
CA HIS A 216 -14.24 10.16 -15.54
C HIS A 216 -15.05 11.46 -15.44
N ASP A 217 -15.88 11.58 -14.40
CA ASP A 217 -16.79 12.72 -14.21
C ASP A 217 -16.06 13.96 -13.69
N ASN A 218 -14.98 13.78 -12.92
CA ASN A 218 -14.20 14.88 -12.32
C ASN A 218 -12.69 14.73 -12.56
N PRO A 219 -12.18 15.03 -13.77
CA PRO A 219 -10.75 14.93 -14.08
C PRO A 219 -9.84 15.84 -13.25
N THR A 220 -10.38 16.84 -12.55
CA THR A 220 -9.60 17.67 -11.61
C THR A 220 -9.06 16.87 -10.43
N LEU A 221 -9.71 15.75 -10.08
CA LEU A 221 -9.31 14.86 -8.99
C LEU A 221 -8.14 13.94 -9.35
N THR A 222 -7.67 13.94 -10.61
CA THR A 222 -6.58 13.05 -11.09
C THR A 222 -5.42 12.96 -10.09
N TYR A 223 -4.83 14.09 -9.70
CA TYR A 223 -3.67 14.10 -8.81
C TYR A 223 -4.05 13.74 -7.37
N VAL A 224 -5.24 14.16 -6.90
CA VAL A 224 -5.73 13.84 -5.55
C VAL A 224 -5.91 12.33 -5.40
N VAL A 225 -6.52 11.68 -6.39
CA VAL A 225 -6.66 10.23 -6.42
C VAL A 225 -5.31 9.56 -6.63
N ALA A 226 -4.47 10.06 -7.54
CA ALA A 226 -3.17 9.48 -7.84
C ALA A 226 -2.28 9.36 -6.59
N TYR A 227 -2.05 10.49 -5.90
CA TYR A 227 -1.20 10.54 -4.72
C TYR A 227 -1.94 10.11 -3.45
N GLY A 228 -3.26 10.34 -3.38
CA GLY A 228 -4.10 9.97 -2.24
C GLY A 228 -4.11 8.47 -1.96
N HIS A 229 -4.00 7.64 -3.00
CA HIS A 229 -3.91 6.18 -2.84
C HIS A 229 -2.71 5.70 -2.02
N PHE A 230 -1.66 6.51 -1.85
CA PHE A 230 -0.61 6.22 -0.88
C PHE A 230 -1.19 6.05 0.54
N PHE A 231 -2.15 6.90 0.92
CA PHE A 231 -2.87 6.85 2.20
C PHE A 231 -3.98 5.77 2.24
N ILE A 232 -4.06 4.93 1.22
CA ILE A 232 -4.91 3.73 1.18
C ILE A 232 -4.00 2.50 1.25
N HIS A 233 -2.98 2.42 0.37
CA HIS A 233 -2.11 1.26 0.29
C HIS A 233 -1.14 1.15 1.47
N ALA A 234 -0.57 2.25 1.97
CA ALA A 234 0.38 2.19 3.09
C ALA A 234 -0.28 1.68 4.38
N PRO A 235 -1.49 2.15 4.77
CA PRO A 235 -2.22 1.55 5.89
C PRO A 235 -2.54 0.07 5.69
N LEU A 236 -2.91 -0.37 4.48
CA LEU A 236 -3.17 -1.78 4.19
C LEU A 236 -1.90 -2.64 4.32
N ALA A 237 -0.74 -2.14 3.88
CA ALA A 237 0.53 -2.83 4.09
C ALA A 237 0.92 -2.87 5.59
N ALA A 238 0.68 -1.80 6.35
CA ALA A 238 0.88 -1.81 7.79
C ALA A 238 -0.08 -2.78 8.49
N PHE A 239 -1.32 -2.90 8.00
CA PHE A 239 -2.29 -3.88 8.51
C PHE A 239 -1.78 -5.31 8.38
N ALA A 240 -1.12 -5.65 7.25
CA ALA A 240 -0.44 -6.94 7.06
C ALA A 240 0.57 -7.24 8.18
N SER A 241 1.40 -6.25 8.54
CA SER A 241 2.34 -6.38 9.66
C SER A 241 1.63 -6.53 11.01
N GLY A 242 0.50 -5.84 11.21
CA GLY A 242 -0.30 -5.97 12.42
C GLY A 242 -0.87 -7.38 12.61
N ILE A 243 -1.49 -7.96 11.57
CA ILE A 243 -2.01 -9.33 11.63
C ILE A 243 -0.91 -10.39 11.69
N TYR A 244 0.27 -10.12 11.11
CA TYR A 244 1.46 -10.96 11.27
C TYR A 244 1.87 -11.06 12.75
N ILE A 245 1.98 -9.93 13.44
CA ILE A 245 2.35 -9.91 14.87
C ILE A 245 1.25 -10.58 15.72
N MET A 246 -0.03 -10.39 15.39
CA MET A 246 -1.12 -11.12 16.06
C MET A 246 -1.03 -12.62 15.86
N GLY A 247 -0.71 -13.08 14.64
CA GLY A 247 -0.48 -14.49 14.37
C GLY A 247 0.64 -15.06 15.25
N LEU A 248 1.79 -14.38 15.33
CA LEU A 248 2.90 -14.79 16.18
C LEU A 248 2.53 -14.84 17.66
N ALA A 249 1.68 -13.91 18.13
CA ALA A 249 1.23 -13.87 19.53
C ALA A 249 0.42 -15.12 19.91
N THR A 250 -0.26 -15.78 18.96
CA THR A 250 -0.96 -17.05 19.22
C THR A 250 -0.03 -18.23 19.48
N GLN A 251 1.24 -18.14 19.07
CA GLN A 251 2.26 -19.16 19.32
C GLN A 251 2.98 -18.94 20.67
N ALA A 252 3.12 -17.67 21.09
CA ALA A 252 3.79 -17.30 22.34
C ALA A 252 3.10 -17.91 23.58
N GLY A 253 1.78 -18.12 23.52
CA GLY A 253 1.02 -18.82 24.57
C GLY A 253 1.33 -20.32 24.68
N ASP A 254 1.75 -20.97 23.59
CA ASP A 254 2.12 -22.40 23.56
C ASP A 254 3.61 -22.65 23.88
N SER A 255 4.47 -21.62 23.87
CA SER A 255 5.93 -21.77 23.93
C SER A 255 6.51 -22.02 25.32
N SER A 256 5.69 -22.24 26.36
CA SER A 256 6.19 -22.77 27.63
C SER A 256 6.72 -24.21 27.52
N HIS A 257 6.52 -24.88 26.38
CA HIS A 257 7.10 -26.20 26.08
C HIS A 257 7.57 -26.35 24.62
N GLY A 258 8.86 -26.10 24.37
CA GLY A 258 9.62 -26.85 23.36
C GLY A 258 9.92 -26.18 22.01
N SER A 259 11.22 -25.91 21.82
CA SER A 259 11.99 -25.89 20.56
C SER A 259 11.49 -25.07 19.37
N SER A 260 12.19 -23.97 19.14
CA SER A 260 12.18 -23.11 17.95
C SER A 260 12.68 -23.82 16.69
N HIS A 261 11.77 -24.13 15.76
CA HIS A 261 12.08 -24.34 14.35
C HIS A 261 11.25 -23.37 13.49
N GLY A 262 11.65 -22.10 13.53
CA GLY A 262 11.27 -21.10 12.54
C GLY A 262 12.57 -20.51 11.98
N ARG A 263 12.66 -20.39 10.65
CA ARG A 263 13.79 -19.75 9.97
C ARG A 263 14.01 -18.36 10.59
N ARG A 264 15.03 -18.26 11.43
CA ARG A 264 15.56 -17.01 11.97
C ARG A 264 15.97 -16.15 10.78
N LEU A 265 15.39 -14.96 10.67
CA LEU A 265 16.14 -13.84 10.10
C LEU A 265 17.23 -13.57 11.13
N ASP A 266 18.49 -13.79 10.75
CA ASP A 266 19.65 -13.53 11.59
C ASP A 266 19.68 -12.05 11.96
N GLY A 267 19.09 -11.74 13.11
CA GLY A 267 19.08 -10.44 13.76
C GLY A 267 18.84 -10.71 15.25
N ASP A 268 19.83 -10.36 16.06
CA ASP A 268 20.01 -10.73 17.47
C ASP A 268 19.05 -10.04 18.45
N ASP A 269 17.80 -9.81 18.05
CA ASP A 269 16.74 -9.30 18.93
C ASP A 269 15.63 -10.34 19.00
N THR A 270 15.40 -10.87 20.20
CA THR A 270 14.12 -11.50 20.52
C THR A 270 13.04 -10.45 20.26
N LEU A 271 12.38 -10.53 19.10
CA LEU A 271 11.24 -9.69 18.75
C LEU A 271 10.24 -9.79 19.90
N ALA A 272 10.22 -8.79 20.77
CA ALA A 272 9.23 -8.69 21.82
C ALA A 272 7.88 -8.54 21.12
N ILE A 273 7.14 -9.65 21.01
CA ILE A 273 5.81 -9.68 20.40
C ILE A 273 4.89 -8.87 21.32
N SER A 274 4.61 -7.63 20.94
CA SER A 274 3.70 -6.74 21.66
C SER A 274 2.32 -6.79 21.02
N VAL A 275 1.38 -7.46 21.68
CA VAL A 275 -0.04 -7.50 21.28
C VAL A 275 -0.60 -6.07 21.24
N ASP A 276 -0.22 -5.20 22.18
CA ASP A 276 -0.60 -3.79 22.19
C ASP A 276 -0.17 -3.08 20.89
N THR A 277 1.09 -3.25 20.49
CA THR A 277 1.61 -2.64 19.27
C THR A 277 0.85 -3.14 18.04
N ALA A 278 0.62 -4.45 17.95
CA ALA A 278 -0.14 -5.04 16.86
C ALA A 278 -1.59 -4.52 16.82
N ALA A 279 -2.23 -4.36 17.99
CA ALA A 279 -3.58 -3.85 18.12
C ALA A 279 -3.69 -2.40 17.62
N TYR A 280 -2.73 -1.56 18.00
CA TYR A 280 -2.66 -0.18 17.50
C TYR A 280 -2.36 -0.13 16.01
N VAL A 281 -1.46 -0.97 15.48
CA VAL A 281 -1.18 -1.01 14.04
C VAL A 281 -2.44 -1.38 13.26
N ILE A 282 -3.15 -2.44 13.66
CA ILE A 282 -4.41 -2.85 13.03
C ILE A 282 -5.45 -1.72 13.08
N SER A 283 -5.70 -1.17 14.28
CA SER A 283 -6.71 -0.13 14.48
C SER A 283 -6.40 1.16 13.71
N MET A 284 -5.14 1.61 13.74
CA MET A 284 -4.71 2.81 13.04
C MET A 284 -4.74 2.61 11.52
N SER A 285 -4.38 1.44 11.02
CA SER A 285 -4.47 1.12 9.60
C SER A 285 -5.90 1.18 9.08
N ILE A 286 -6.85 0.55 9.80
CA ILE A 286 -8.28 0.60 9.45
C ILE A 286 -8.82 2.03 9.56
N THR A 287 -8.42 2.77 10.61
CA THR A 287 -8.79 4.17 10.80
C THR A 287 -8.34 5.04 9.63
N MET A 288 -7.09 4.89 9.19
CA MET A 288 -6.55 5.62 8.05
C MET A 288 -7.35 5.32 6.79
N LEU A 289 -7.72 4.06 6.51
CA LEU A 289 -8.56 3.71 5.37
C LEU A 289 -9.97 4.37 5.46
N PHE A 290 -10.59 4.30 6.63
CA PHE A 290 -11.93 4.82 6.89
C PHE A 290 -12.00 6.34 6.76
N VAL A 291 -10.90 7.04 7.05
CA VAL A 291 -10.80 8.50 6.97
C VAL A 291 -10.27 8.96 5.61
N SER A 292 -9.29 8.28 5.03
CA SER A 292 -8.63 8.70 3.78
C SER A 292 -9.59 8.66 2.60
N ILE A 293 -10.39 7.60 2.43
CA ILE A 293 -11.31 7.48 1.29
C ILE A 293 -12.32 8.65 1.26
N PRO A 294 -13.08 8.96 2.34
CA PRO A 294 -13.97 10.12 2.36
C PRO A 294 -13.27 11.46 2.13
N LEU A 295 -12.05 11.65 2.64
CA LEU A 295 -11.30 12.90 2.48
C LEU A 295 -10.81 13.09 1.04
N ILE A 296 -10.18 12.06 0.46
CA ILE A 296 -9.66 12.06 -0.92
C ILE A 296 -10.78 12.39 -1.91
N LEU A 297 -11.97 11.84 -1.67
CA LEU A 297 -13.12 11.99 -2.56
C LEU A 297 -14.08 13.11 -2.14
N SER A 298 -13.75 13.87 -1.09
CA SER A 298 -14.61 14.94 -0.55
C SER A 298 -16.07 14.50 -0.31
N LEU A 299 -16.24 13.29 0.24
CA LEU A 299 -17.56 12.72 0.51
C LEU A 299 -18.29 13.51 1.61
N PRO A 300 -19.64 13.43 1.68
CA PRO A 300 -20.42 14.15 2.67
C PRO A 300 -19.96 13.88 4.11
N HIS A 301 -19.95 14.93 4.95
CA HIS A 301 -19.51 14.84 6.36
C HIS A 301 -20.19 13.73 7.16
N LYS A 302 -21.44 13.35 6.83
CA LYS A 302 -22.14 12.23 7.46
C LYS A 302 -21.41 10.89 7.30
N ILE A 303 -20.80 10.65 6.13
CA ILE A 303 -20.00 9.44 5.87
C ILE A 303 -18.72 9.47 6.70
N LEU A 304 -18.04 10.63 6.71
CA LEU A 304 -16.83 10.83 7.51
C LEU A 304 -17.09 10.65 9.01
N LEU A 305 -18.17 11.22 9.54
CA LEU A 305 -18.56 11.10 10.95
C LEU A 305 -18.88 9.65 11.34
N ARG A 306 -19.62 8.92 10.50
CA ARG A 306 -19.90 7.49 10.71
C ARG A 306 -18.60 6.69 10.77
N ASN A 307 -17.71 6.91 9.79
CA ASN A 307 -16.42 6.22 9.71
C ASN A 307 -15.53 6.57 10.91
N ALA A 308 -15.48 7.84 11.31
CA ALA A 308 -14.75 8.31 12.48
C ALA A 308 -15.27 7.69 13.78
N LEU A 309 -16.58 7.52 13.94
CA LEU A 309 -17.16 6.82 15.09
C LEU A 309 -16.66 5.37 15.17
N ALA A 310 -16.68 4.64 14.05
CA ALA A 310 -16.15 3.28 14.00
C ALA A 310 -14.64 3.24 14.32
N SER A 311 -13.88 4.22 13.82
CA SER A 311 -12.46 4.39 14.15
C SER A 311 -12.21 4.66 15.63
N VAL A 312 -13.04 5.48 16.29
CA VAL A 312 -12.92 5.70 17.73
C VAL A 312 -13.15 4.40 18.49
N VAL A 313 -14.17 3.62 18.12
CA VAL A 313 -14.42 2.31 18.73
C VAL A 313 -13.23 1.36 18.55
N LEU A 314 -12.66 1.27 17.35
CA LEU A 314 -11.46 0.47 17.08
C LEU A 314 -10.27 0.87 17.96
N ASN A 315 -10.02 2.18 18.09
CA ASN A 315 -8.89 2.67 18.88
C ASN A 315 -9.10 2.48 20.38
N VAL A 316 -10.35 2.58 20.87
CA VAL A 316 -10.68 2.23 22.25
C VAL A 316 -10.42 0.75 22.50
N ILE A 317 -10.86 -0.15 21.60
CA ILE A 317 -10.57 -1.58 21.71
C ILE A 317 -9.06 -1.83 21.75
N ALA A 318 -8.29 -1.22 20.84
CA ALA A 318 -6.84 -1.37 20.81
C ALA A 318 -6.15 -0.85 22.08
N ALA A 319 -6.69 0.18 22.72
CA ALA A 319 -6.13 0.75 23.94
C ALA A 319 -6.46 -0.05 25.20
N THR A 320 -7.64 -0.69 25.26
CA THR A 320 -8.15 -1.27 26.52
C THR A 320 -8.27 -2.78 26.54
N ALA A 321 -8.26 -3.48 25.40
CA ALA A 321 -8.52 -4.92 25.35
C ALA A 321 -7.28 -5.83 25.39
N PRO A 322 -6.11 -5.51 24.78
CA PRO A 322 -4.98 -6.44 24.65
C PRO A 322 -4.49 -7.14 25.93
N GLY A 323 -4.57 -6.48 27.10
CA GLY A 323 -4.17 -7.07 28.38
C GLY A 323 -5.27 -7.88 29.10
N HIS A 324 -6.49 -7.88 28.58
CA HIS A 324 -7.66 -8.45 29.25
C HIS A 324 -8.33 -9.59 28.48
N VAL A 325 -8.03 -9.76 27.20
CA VAL A 325 -8.65 -10.77 26.33
C VAL A 325 -7.60 -11.54 25.54
N THR A 326 -7.99 -12.73 25.07
CA THR A 326 -7.15 -13.54 24.17
C THR A 326 -6.99 -12.87 22.80
N VAL A 327 -5.94 -13.23 22.06
CA VAL A 327 -5.65 -12.64 20.73
C VAL A 327 -6.82 -12.89 19.78
N SER A 328 -7.37 -14.10 19.80
CA SER A 328 -8.56 -14.46 19.04
C SER A 328 -9.75 -13.54 19.35
N THR A 329 -10.04 -13.32 20.64
CA THR A 329 -11.17 -12.47 21.06
C THR A 329 -10.95 -11.03 20.62
N LEU A 330 -9.72 -10.51 20.75
CA LEU A 330 -9.35 -9.18 20.30
C LEU A 330 -9.61 -9.00 18.80
N MET A 331 -9.22 -9.96 17.96
CA MET A 331 -9.45 -9.90 16.52
C MET A 331 -10.94 -9.88 16.17
N TRP A 332 -11.76 -10.68 16.86
CA TRP A 332 -13.21 -10.63 16.69
C TRP A 332 -13.83 -9.31 17.14
N LEU A 333 -13.31 -8.67 18.20
CA LEU A 333 -13.75 -7.33 18.61
C LEU A 333 -13.48 -6.29 17.52
N PHE A 334 -12.35 -6.39 16.80
CA PHE A 334 -12.08 -5.53 15.65
C PHE A 334 -13.03 -5.78 14.46
N CYS A 335 -13.50 -7.02 14.25
CA CYS A 335 -14.45 -7.33 13.19
C CYS A 335 -15.79 -6.56 13.37
N LEU A 336 -16.26 -6.39 14.60
CA LEU A 336 -17.58 -5.83 14.89
C LEU A 336 -17.83 -4.43 14.26
N PRO A 337 -17.03 -3.39 14.56
CA PRO A 337 -17.24 -2.07 13.97
C PRO A 337 -17.01 -2.06 12.44
N VAL A 338 -16.10 -2.90 11.93
CA VAL A 338 -15.75 -2.94 10.50
C VAL A 338 -16.87 -3.57 9.67
N VAL A 339 -17.41 -4.70 10.13
CA VAL A 339 -18.59 -5.35 9.52
C VAL A 339 -19.82 -4.45 9.61
N ALA A 340 -20.02 -3.76 10.74
CA ALA A 340 -21.12 -2.80 10.89
C ALA A 340 -21.05 -1.67 9.85
N VAL A 341 -19.85 -1.11 9.61
CA VAL A 341 -19.65 -0.10 8.55
C VAL A 341 -19.99 -0.66 7.18
N LEU A 342 -19.51 -1.85 6.81
CA LEU A 342 -19.86 -2.49 5.54
C LEU A 342 -21.37 -2.68 5.41
N GLY A 343 -22.04 -3.18 6.45
CA GLY A 343 -23.48 -3.35 6.47
C GLY A 343 -24.23 -2.05 6.18
N ILE A 344 -23.84 -0.95 6.82
CA ILE A 344 -24.44 0.38 6.58
C ILE A 344 -24.18 0.86 5.14
N VAL A 345 -22.96 0.66 4.62
CA VAL A 345 -22.61 1.02 3.24
C VAL A 345 -23.48 0.25 2.25
N LEU A 346 -23.61 -1.07 2.40
CA LEU A 346 -24.44 -1.90 1.53
C LEU A 346 -25.93 -1.53 1.59
N MET A 347 -26.46 -1.24 2.79
CA MET A 347 -27.83 -0.76 2.94
C MET A 347 -28.06 0.58 2.25
N THR A 348 -27.07 1.47 2.28
CA THR A 348 -27.15 2.78 1.61
C THR A 348 -27.08 2.61 0.08
N TYR A 349 -26.15 1.78 -0.40
CA TYR A 349 -25.96 1.47 -1.81
C TYR A 349 -27.23 0.91 -2.46
N ARG A 350 -27.91 -0.04 -1.79
CA ARG A 350 -29.18 -0.61 -2.24
C ARG A 350 -30.31 0.43 -2.35
N LYS A 351 -30.32 1.47 -1.52
CA LYS A 351 -31.33 2.53 -1.56
C LYS A 351 -31.12 3.50 -2.72
N THR A 352 -29.86 3.72 -3.12
CA THR A 352 -29.50 4.64 -4.22
C THR A 352 -29.59 4.01 -5.60
N VAL A 353 -29.54 2.67 -5.70
CA VAL A 353 -29.73 1.92 -6.95
C VAL A 353 -30.92 0.96 -6.78
N PRO A 354 -32.18 1.43 -6.87
CA PRO A 354 -33.34 0.56 -6.76
C PRO A 354 -33.48 -0.28 -8.04
N GLY A 355 -33.10 -1.57 -7.99
CA GLY A 355 -33.22 -2.45 -9.17
C GLY A 355 -32.70 -3.89 -9.03
N LEU A 356 -31.89 -4.23 -8.03
CA LEU A 356 -31.52 -5.62 -7.77
C LEU A 356 -32.50 -6.24 -6.77
N GLY A 357 -33.55 -6.87 -7.30
CA GLY A 357 -34.43 -7.76 -6.55
C GLY A 357 -33.64 -8.89 -5.88
N SER A 358 -34.25 -9.52 -4.87
CA SER A 358 -33.70 -10.71 -4.21
C SER A 358 -33.22 -11.73 -5.25
N PRO A 359 -32.03 -12.34 -5.08
CA PRO A 359 -31.67 -13.47 -5.91
C PRO A 359 -32.78 -14.52 -5.80
N SER A 360 -33.38 -14.87 -6.93
CA SER A 360 -34.28 -16.01 -7.02
C SER A 360 -33.51 -17.24 -6.55
N THR A 361 -33.92 -17.73 -5.36
CA THR A 361 -33.75 -19.07 -4.75
C THR A 361 -32.59 -19.93 -5.22
#